data_AF-A0AAN4Z549-F1
#
_entry.id   AF-A0AAN4Z549-F1
#
_cell.length_a   1.000
_cell.length_b   1.000
_cell.length_c   1.000
_cell.angle_alpha   90.00
_cell.angle_beta   90.00
_cell.angle_gamma   90.00
#
_symmetry.space_group_name_H-M   'P 1'
#
loop_
_entity.id
_entity.type
_entity.pdbx_description
1 polymer ?
#
loop_
_entity_poly.entity_id
_entity_poly.type
_entity_poly.pdbx_seq_one_letter_code
_entity_poly.pdbx_strand_id
1 'polypeptide(L)'
;MYLSANTAKLVALLLNAIFGIVQYSRSSGANGKASVDLVFGLRVIQGESNRLADELSNRSPPESLVDILRNVSREAAIAADSMGNVTREDSPIQYDKLRRLLELPYPLWQRISERKAEHHLIWSARTMFSSNLTDEISNRCISELFVSSSDGDCRPSRECLQVMLNTKHLANYALSRQLIYFTIATRQKLCRKAMVSYWSMNQTALTVHLNELCSNVIHEMELFLSRAPKDLDSLTPLQKDLLMQHVFVCGQHGFVDVIQPRILWMLLGQQNEAGCFPLPANDAPPEIGRRLLAVAQSRPGCSGHSTSVAAGASMVYLNMLLSSSNWADFHLSDSAYTLSHREIPHNRFREMNWQLWTKSRRESMDSDFIPDGEPPRLHNIKSDIFAFIFIFLGVYTTVTLEPIDIQGYSYSLLPFKTTADLRRSSSTPMHTRSFNLPPPLSSFSSFPLKGTLLIRPQQQRPRIIKSLSGTHCRQSINCL
;
A
#
# COMPACT_ATOMS: atom_id res chain seq x y z
N MET A 1 -17.40 21.87 9.08
CA MET A 1 -17.58 20.58 8.37
C MET A 1 -18.10 19.55 9.37
N TYR A 2 -19.29 18.97 9.14
CA TYR A 2 -19.80 17.83 9.92
C TYR A 2 -19.72 16.55 9.10
N LEU A 3 -19.64 15.39 9.76
CA LEU A 3 -19.57 14.07 9.12
C LEU A 3 -20.95 13.42 9.02
N SER A 4 -21.13 12.54 8.02
CA SER A 4 -22.27 11.62 8.00
C SER A 4 -22.23 10.68 9.22
N ALA A 5 -23.38 10.16 9.65
CA ALA A 5 -23.42 9.29 10.84
C ALA A 5 -22.65 7.98 10.65
N ASN A 6 -22.49 7.49 9.42
CA ASN A 6 -21.71 6.31 9.10
C ASN A 6 -20.20 6.65 9.09
N THR A 7 -19.81 7.76 8.45
CA THR A 7 -18.43 8.25 8.41
C THR A 7 -17.90 8.60 9.81
N ALA A 8 -18.71 9.26 10.66
CA ALA A 8 -18.35 9.56 12.04
C ALA A 8 -18.03 8.30 12.88
N LYS A 9 -18.82 7.23 12.71
CA LYS A 9 -18.58 5.94 13.39
C LYS A 9 -17.31 5.24 12.88
N LEU A 10 -17.08 5.23 11.57
CA LEU A 10 -15.87 4.63 11.00
C LEU A 10 -14.61 5.39 11.44
N VAL A 11 -14.66 6.73 11.48
CA VAL A 11 -13.60 7.58 12.04
C VAL A 11 -13.33 7.23 13.50
N ALA A 12 -14.38 7.04 14.32
CA ALA A 12 -14.22 6.65 15.72
C ALA A 12 -13.59 5.25 15.89
N LEU A 13 -13.99 4.26 15.08
CA LEU A 13 -13.41 2.92 15.10
C LEU A 13 -11.93 2.93 14.71
N LEU A 14 -11.55 3.69 13.67
CA LEU A 14 -10.16 3.85 13.25
C LEU A 14 -9.33 4.56 14.31
N LEU A 15 -9.82 5.66 14.88
CA LEU A 15 -9.14 6.37 15.97
C LEU A 15 -8.99 5.47 17.21
N ASN A 16 -9.99 4.64 17.54
CA ASN A 16 -9.92 3.65 18.62
C ASN A 16 -8.81 2.63 18.38
N ALA A 17 -8.73 2.09 17.16
CA ALA A 17 -7.67 1.16 16.78
C ALA A 17 -6.28 1.79 16.84
N ILE A 18 -6.15 3.05 16.38
CA ILE A 18 -4.91 3.83 16.47
C ILE A 18 -4.50 4.06 17.94
N PHE A 19 -5.44 4.37 18.85
CA PHE A 19 -5.14 4.43 20.29
C PHE A 19 -4.62 3.11 20.83
N GLY A 20 -5.20 1.97 20.40
CA GLY A 20 -4.68 0.64 20.74
C GLY A 20 -3.23 0.45 20.31
N ILE A 21 -2.88 0.82 19.07
CA ILE A 21 -1.50 0.76 18.57
C ILE A 21 -0.56 1.63 19.42
N VAL A 22 -0.95 2.86 19.78
CA VAL A 22 -0.12 3.74 20.61
C VAL A 22 0.06 3.18 22.02
N GLN A 23 -1.01 2.71 22.67
CA GLN A 23 -0.95 2.07 24.00
C GLN A 23 -0.06 0.82 24.00
N TYR A 24 -0.24 -0.04 22.99
CA TYR A 24 0.58 -1.23 22.78
C TYR A 24 2.07 -0.89 22.70
N SER A 25 2.39 0.12 21.89
CA SER A 25 3.77 0.54 21.62
C SER A 25 4.43 1.12 22.88
N ARG A 26 3.73 1.97 23.64
CA ARG A 26 4.19 2.45 24.95
C ARG A 26 4.49 1.29 25.90
N SER A 27 3.61 0.29 25.96
CA SER A 27 3.83 -0.90 26.79
C SER A 27 5.00 -1.76 26.31
N SER A 28 5.26 -1.82 25.00
CA SER A 28 6.36 -2.62 24.42
C SER A 28 7.72 -1.95 24.64
N GLY A 29 7.80 -0.62 24.47
CA GLY A 29 8.99 0.16 24.80
C GLY A 29 9.37 0.07 26.27
N ALA A 30 8.40 0.21 27.18
CA ALA A 30 8.62 0.08 28.62
C ALA A 30 9.12 -1.32 29.06
N ASN A 31 8.88 -2.35 28.25
CA ASN A 31 9.34 -3.73 28.50
C ASN A 31 10.67 -4.07 27.78
N GLY A 32 11.39 -3.08 27.23
CA GLY A 32 12.65 -3.32 26.50
C GLY A 32 12.45 -4.11 25.20
N LYS A 33 11.27 -4.00 24.58
CA LYS A 33 10.93 -4.73 23.33
C LYS A 33 10.64 -3.74 22.21
N ALA A 34 11.68 -3.00 21.83
CA ALA A 34 11.57 -2.01 20.79
C ALA A 34 11.72 -2.65 19.38
N SER A 35 10.96 -2.14 18.42
CA SER A 35 11.04 -2.53 17.01
C SER A 35 11.08 -1.27 16.17
N VAL A 36 12.02 -1.25 15.22
CA VAL A 36 12.20 -0.15 14.27
C VAL A 36 10.93 0.08 13.43
N ASP A 37 10.23 -1.00 13.05
CA ASP A 37 8.92 -0.90 12.39
C ASP A 37 7.96 -0.07 13.24
N LEU A 38 7.83 -0.42 14.52
CA LEU A 38 6.81 0.15 15.38
C LEU A 38 7.08 1.63 15.69
N VAL A 39 8.36 2.02 15.83
CA VAL A 39 8.76 3.43 15.90
C VAL A 39 8.36 4.18 14.63
N PHE A 40 8.60 3.60 13.44
CA PHE A 40 8.18 4.21 12.17
C PHE A 40 6.64 4.33 12.07
N GLY A 41 5.88 3.29 12.43
CA GLY A 41 4.42 3.32 12.46
C GLY A 41 3.86 4.41 13.37
N LEU A 42 4.48 4.64 14.53
CA LEU A 42 4.15 5.77 15.40
C LEU A 42 4.48 7.14 14.78
N ARG A 43 5.58 7.27 14.01
CA ARG A 43 5.87 8.49 13.24
C ARG A 43 4.85 8.74 12.12
N VAL A 44 4.30 7.69 11.50
CA VAL A 44 3.19 7.80 10.56
C VAL A 44 1.94 8.35 11.26
N ILE A 45 1.56 7.78 12.40
CA ILE A 45 0.44 8.28 13.22
C ILE A 45 0.69 9.74 13.62
N GLN A 46 1.87 10.06 14.16
CA GLN A 46 2.24 11.40 14.59
C GLN A 46 2.08 12.42 13.45
N GLY A 47 2.76 12.18 12.33
CA GLY A 47 2.82 13.14 11.22
C GLY A 47 1.47 13.33 10.53
N GLU A 48 0.75 12.23 10.29
CA GLU A 48 -0.52 12.31 9.59
C GLU A 48 -1.67 12.81 10.48
N SER A 49 -1.73 12.43 11.76
CA SER A 49 -2.75 12.98 12.67
C SER A 49 -2.56 14.49 12.89
N ASN A 50 -1.31 14.97 12.94
CA ASN A 50 -1.06 16.42 13.00
C ASN A 50 -1.51 17.12 11.70
N ARG A 51 -1.13 16.57 10.54
CA ARG A 51 -1.53 17.11 9.23
C ARG A 51 -3.05 17.17 9.05
N LEU A 52 -3.77 16.13 9.48
CA LEU A 52 -5.23 16.09 9.44
C LEU A 52 -5.87 17.08 10.42
N ALA A 53 -5.31 17.26 11.61
CA ALA A 53 -5.77 18.28 12.56
C ALA A 53 -5.61 19.70 11.99
N ASP A 54 -4.48 19.99 11.34
CA ASP A 54 -4.22 21.28 10.71
C ASP A 54 -5.13 21.53 9.50
N GLU A 55 -5.32 20.53 8.64
CA GLU A 55 -6.23 20.61 7.48
C GLU A 55 -7.69 20.82 7.93
N LEU A 56 -8.15 20.05 8.92
CA LEU A 56 -9.51 20.16 9.43
C LEU A 56 -9.75 21.46 10.17
N SER A 57 -8.78 21.99 10.94
CA SER A 57 -8.92 23.27 11.66
C SER A 57 -9.36 24.42 10.73
N ASN A 58 -8.90 24.40 9.47
CA ASN A 58 -9.26 25.38 8.45
C ASN A 58 -10.69 25.21 7.86
N ARG A 59 -11.43 24.16 8.25
CA ARG A 59 -12.77 23.80 7.73
C ARG A 59 -13.89 23.92 8.78
N SER A 60 -13.63 24.57 9.91
CA SER A 60 -14.55 24.70 11.06
C SER A 60 -15.21 23.36 11.45
N PRO A 61 -14.42 22.37 11.88
CA PRO A 61 -14.90 21.04 12.26
C PRO A 61 -15.40 21.06 13.71
N PRO A 62 -16.03 19.97 14.20
CA PRO A 62 -16.15 19.71 15.63
C PRO A 62 -14.78 19.80 16.31
N GLU A 63 -14.64 20.74 17.25
CA GLU A 63 -13.38 21.00 17.98
C GLU A 63 -12.83 19.72 18.63
N SER A 64 -13.72 18.90 19.21
CA SER A 64 -13.40 17.62 19.81
C SER A 64 -12.70 16.62 18.87
N LEU A 65 -12.97 16.66 17.56
CA LEU A 65 -12.28 15.78 16.59
C LEU A 65 -10.85 16.25 16.33
N VAL A 66 -10.63 17.56 16.21
CA VAL A 66 -9.29 18.15 16.04
C VAL A 66 -8.44 17.90 17.29
N ASP A 67 -9.00 18.06 18.47
CA ASP A 67 -8.29 17.80 19.73
C ASP A 67 -7.95 16.32 19.91
N ILE A 68 -8.83 15.40 19.47
CA ILE A 68 -8.51 13.97 19.45
C ILE A 68 -7.34 13.69 18.49
N LEU A 69 -7.32 14.27 17.29
CA LEU A 69 -6.21 14.10 16.33
C LEU A 69 -4.89 14.67 16.87
N ARG A 70 -4.91 15.88 17.44
CA ARG A 70 -3.73 16.47 18.12
C ARG A 70 -3.25 15.61 19.28
N ASN A 71 -4.18 15.08 20.08
CA ASN A 71 -3.84 14.19 21.19
C ASN A 71 -3.26 12.85 20.70
N VAL A 72 -3.82 12.23 19.67
CA VAL A 72 -3.26 11.02 19.02
C VAL A 72 -1.83 11.30 18.55
N SER A 73 -1.61 12.44 17.86
CA SER A 73 -0.29 12.82 17.38
C SER A 73 0.72 12.98 18.53
N ARG A 74 0.35 13.70 19.58
CA ARG A 74 1.17 13.93 20.79
C ARG A 74 1.52 12.62 21.51
N GLU A 75 0.55 11.73 21.69
CA GLU A 75 0.75 10.44 22.36
C GLU A 75 1.61 9.49 21.51
N ALA A 76 1.45 9.50 20.18
CA ALA A 76 2.30 8.75 19.26
C ALA A 76 3.73 9.28 19.23
N ALA A 77 3.94 10.60 19.31
CA ALA A 77 5.26 11.22 19.41
C ALA A 77 6.01 10.73 20.66
N ILE A 78 5.38 10.84 21.83
CA ILE A 78 5.95 10.40 23.13
C ILE A 78 6.31 8.91 23.08
N ALA A 79 5.44 8.07 22.50
CA ALA A 79 5.70 6.66 22.31
C ALA A 79 6.89 6.41 21.37
N ALA A 80 7.00 7.16 20.26
CA ALA A 80 8.05 7.02 19.26
C ALA A 80 9.42 7.46 19.80
N ASP A 81 9.47 8.53 20.59
CA ASP A 81 10.69 9.03 21.21
C ASP A 81 11.20 8.03 22.27
N SER A 82 10.30 7.55 23.13
CA SER A 82 10.58 6.56 24.17
C SER A 82 11.09 5.24 23.58
N MET A 83 10.37 4.68 22.59
CA MET A 83 10.81 3.46 21.88
C MET A 83 12.05 3.69 21.02
N GLY A 84 12.21 4.88 20.45
CA GLY A 84 13.34 5.25 19.62
C GLY A 84 14.65 5.22 20.39
N ASN A 85 14.66 5.72 21.64
CA ASN A 85 15.82 5.64 22.52
C ASN A 85 16.22 4.18 22.82
N VAL A 86 15.26 3.33 23.21
CA VAL A 86 15.50 1.89 23.42
C VAL A 86 16.03 1.22 22.14
N THR A 87 15.44 1.53 20.98
CA THR A 87 15.89 0.99 19.67
C THR A 87 17.32 1.43 19.32
N ARG A 88 17.69 2.67 19.69
CA ARG A 88 19.04 3.22 19.49
C ARG A 88 20.08 2.52 20.36
N GLU A 89 19.71 2.12 21.57
CA GLU A 89 20.56 1.34 22.49
C GLU A 89 20.67 -0.12 22.04
N ASP A 90 19.54 -0.78 21.73
CA ASP A 90 19.47 -2.20 21.33
C ASP A 90 20.11 -2.47 19.95
N SER A 91 20.05 -1.52 19.02
CA SER A 91 20.45 -1.72 17.62
C SER A 91 20.94 -0.44 16.94
N PRO A 92 22.04 0.19 17.45
CA PRO A 92 22.50 1.51 17.01
C PRO A 92 22.77 1.60 15.50
N ILE A 93 23.39 0.59 14.90
CA ILE A 93 23.69 0.56 13.44
C ILE A 93 22.40 0.60 12.61
N GLN A 94 21.34 -0.08 13.07
CA GLN A 94 20.06 -0.16 12.38
C GLN A 94 19.24 1.12 12.59
N TYR A 95 19.29 1.67 13.81
CA TYR A 95 18.71 2.97 14.14
C TYR A 95 19.33 4.07 13.29
N ASP A 96 20.66 4.16 13.22
CA ASP A 96 21.37 5.20 12.48
C ASP A 96 21.11 5.12 10.97
N LYS A 97 21.04 3.91 10.41
CA LYS A 97 20.62 3.67 9.02
C LYS A 97 19.19 4.12 8.71
N LEU A 98 18.33 4.34 9.70
CA LEU A 98 16.93 4.71 9.50
C LEU A 98 16.56 6.01 10.23
N ARG A 99 17.54 6.70 10.83
CA ARG A 99 17.37 7.81 11.77
C ARG A 99 16.36 8.85 11.31
N ARG A 100 16.43 9.27 10.03
CA ARG A 100 15.50 10.25 9.42
C ARG A 100 14.01 9.82 9.44
N LEU A 101 13.70 8.52 9.37
CA LEU A 101 12.34 8.00 9.52
C LEU A 101 11.91 7.86 10.98
N LEU A 102 12.87 7.69 11.90
CA LEU A 102 12.60 7.36 13.30
C LEU A 102 12.56 8.60 14.21
N GLU A 103 13.16 9.71 13.78
CA GLU A 103 13.22 10.97 14.56
C GLU A 103 12.21 12.02 14.09
N LEU A 104 11.66 11.90 12.87
CA LEU A 104 10.77 12.92 12.28
C LEU A 104 9.33 12.41 12.08
N PRO A 105 8.31 13.27 12.21
CA PRO A 105 6.93 12.92 11.85
C PRO A 105 6.83 12.56 10.36
N TYR A 106 6.02 11.55 10.02
CA TYR A 106 5.79 11.10 8.65
C TYR A 106 4.34 11.36 8.22
N PRO A 107 4.01 12.53 7.66
CA PRO A 107 2.71 12.75 7.02
C PRO A 107 2.54 11.89 5.76
N LEU A 108 1.30 11.56 5.39
CA LEU A 108 0.98 10.96 4.09
C LEU A 108 0.97 12.03 2.98
N TRP A 109 0.87 11.61 1.71
CA TRP A 109 1.02 12.55 0.60
C TRP A 109 -0.19 13.49 0.48
N GLN A 110 0.04 14.78 0.70
CA GLN A 110 -0.97 15.78 1.06
C GLN A 110 -1.95 16.22 -0.06
N ARG A 111 -1.85 15.67 -1.27
CA ARG A 111 -2.72 16.01 -2.42
C ARG A 111 -2.97 14.79 -3.29
N ILE A 112 -3.88 13.96 -2.83
CA ILE A 112 -4.44 12.85 -3.58
C ILE A 112 -5.45 13.42 -4.58
N SER A 113 -5.03 13.53 -5.83
CA SER A 113 -5.98 13.31 -6.93
C SER A 113 -6.34 11.83 -6.91
N GLU A 114 -7.62 11.50 -6.87
CA GLU A 114 -8.09 10.11 -6.94
C GLU A 114 -7.50 9.42 -8.17
N ARG A 115 -6.86 8.27 -7.97
CA ARG A 115 -6.30 7.43 -9.03
C ARG A 115 -6.95 6.07 -9.02
N LYS A 116 -6.95 5.43 -10.19
CA LYS A 116 -7.37 4.04 -10.35
C LYS A 116 -6.27 3.21 -10.99
N ALA A 117 -6.36 1.90 -10.85
CA ALA A 117 -5.54 0.96 -11.60
C ALA A 117 -5.75 1.14 -13.12
N GLU A 118 -4.67 1.01 -13.87
CA GLU A 118 -4.67 1.04 -15.32
C GLU A 118 -4.43 -0.39 -15.84
N HIS A 119 -5.48 -1.07 -16.32
CA HIS A 119 -5.40 -2.49 -16.69
C HIS A 119 -4.31 -2.81 -17.72
N HIS A 120 -3.95 -1.87 -18.59
CA HIS A 120 -2.90 -2.04 -19.59
C HIS A 120 -1.47 -2.04 -19.02
N LEU A 121 -1.30 -1.65 -17.74
CA LEU A 121 -0.03 -1.71 -17.01
C LEU A 121 0.11 -3.00 -16.17
N ILE A 122 -0.92 -3.85 -16.13
CA ILE A 122 -0.88 -5.13 -15.39
C ILE A 122 0.08 -6.10 -16.09
N TRP A 123 0.96 -6.68 -15.30
CA TRP A 123 1.96 -7.65 -15.73
C TRP A 123 1.34 -8.99 -16.09
N SER A 124 1.79 -9.59 -17.19
CA SER A 124 1.31 -10.90 -17.60
C SER A 124 1.71 -11.98 -16.59
N ALA A 125 0.78 -12.82 -16.16
CA ALA A 125 1.07 -13.94 -15.25
C ALA A 125 2.06 -14.97 -15.85
N ARG A 126 2.24 -14.99 -17.18
CA ARG A 126 3.17 -15.88 -17.89
C ARG A 126 4.65 -15.46 -17.77
N THR A 127 4.94 -14.28 -17.21
CA THR A 127 6.29 -13.71 -17.13
C THR A 127 6.77 -13.48 -15.69
N MET A 128 6.16 -14.10 -14.68
CA MET A 128 6.69 -14.13 -13.31
C MET A 128 7.97 -14.98 -13.26
N PHE A 129 9.12 -14.32 -13.31
CA PHE A 129 10.44 -14.96 -13.22
C PHE A 129 10.96 -14.99 -11.77
N SER A 130 11.88 -15.91 -11.48
CA SER A 130 12.68 -15.85 -10.25
C SER A 130 13.50 -14.56 -10.27
N SER A 131 13.10 -13.58 -9.46
CA SER A 131 13.75 -12.28 -9.47
C SER A 131 15.08 -12.30 -8.71
N ASN A 132 16.02 -11.46 -9.13
CA ASN A 132 17.22 -11.17 -8.36
C ASN A 132 16.95 -10.30 -7.11
N LEU A 133 15.69 -9.89 -6.87
CA LEU A 133 15.31 -9.09 -5.71
C LEU A 133 15.12 -9.97 -4.47
N THR A 134 16.22 -10.33 -3.80
CA THR A 134 16.16 -10.93 -2.47
C THR A 134 15.79 -9.88 -1.41
N ASP A 135 15.35 -10.35 -0.24
CA ASP A 135 15.17 -9.49 0.94
C ASP A 135 16.47 -8.75 1.27
N GLU A 136 17.63 -9.40 1.21
CA GLU A 136 18.93 -8.79 1.48
C GLU A 136 19.28 -7.66 0.50
N ILE A 137 19.02 -7.85 -0.80
CA ILE A 137 19.30 -6.83 -1.82
C ILE A 137 18.36 -5.63 -1.65
N SER A 138 17.06 -5.87 -1.50
CA SER A 138 16.10 -4.80 -1.23
C SER A 138 16.35 -4.12 0.12
N ASN A 139 16.86 -4.85 1.12
CA ASN A 139 17.28 -4.31 2.43
C ASN A 139 18.43 -3.30 2.27
N ARG A 140 19.49 -3.70 1.56
CA ARG A 140 20.62 -2.81 1.22
C ARG A 140 20.11 -1.56 0.50
N CYS A 141 19.31 -1.73 -0.55
CA CYS A 141 18.83 -0.62 -1.36
C CYS A 141 17.95 0.37 -0.60
N ILE A 142 17.03 -0.09 0.25
CA ILE A 142 16.25 0.82 1.11
C ILE A 142 17.17 1.58 2.08
N SER A 143 18.21 0.93 2.64
CA SER A 143 19.16 1.62 3.53
C SER A 143 19.98 2.70 2.83
N GLU A 144 20.33 2.53 1.54
CA GLU A 144 21.04 3.55 0.74
C GLU A 144 20.25 4.86 0.60
N LEU A 145 18.91 4.83 0.71
CA LEU A 145 18.09 6.04 0.71
C LEU A 145 18.28 6.91 1.96
N PHE A 146 18.90 6.37 3.01
CA PHE A 146 19.04 7.01 4.31
C PHE A 146 20.49 7.23 4.74
N VAL A 147 21.44 6.52 4.13
CA VAL A 147 22.88 6.81 4.26
C VAL A 147 23.15 8.19 3.68
N SER A 148 23.06 9.19 4.55
CA SER A 148 23.50 10.55 4.28
C SER A 148 24.89 10.74 4.86
N SER A 149 25.79 11.31 4.07
CA SER A 149 26.88 12.11 4.62
C SER A 149 26.29 13.29 5.43
N SER A 150 27.14 14.02 6.16
CA SER A 150 26.72 15.21 6.93
C SER A 150 25.95 16.27 6.10
N ASP A 151 26.12 16.28 4.78
CA ASP A 151 25.41 17.16 3.82
C ASP A 151 23.99 16.69 3.42
N GLY A 152 23.54 15.53 3.89
CA GLY A 152 22.18 15.05 3.60
C GLY A 152 21.96 14.46 2.20
N ASP A 153 23.06 14.13 1.53
CA ASP A 153 23.13 13.85 0.10
C ASP A 153 22.70 12.40 -0.24
N CYS A 154 21.38 12.18 -0.37
CA CYS A 154 20.85 10.88 -0.80
C CYS A 154 21.25 10.58 -2.26
N ARG A 155 22.10 9.56 -2.42
CA ARG A 155 22.61 9.07 -3.71
C ARG A 155 22.45 7.54 -3.80
N PRO A 156 21.27 7.00 -4.15
CA PRO A 156 21.11 5.57 -4.34
C PRO A 156 22.06 5.07 -5.43
N SER A 157 22.65 3.88 -5.22
CA SER A 157 23.55 3.27 -6.18
C SER A 157 22.85 2.96 -7.51
N ARG A 158 23.61 2.96 -8.61
CA ARG A 158 23.07 2.56 -9.93
C ARG A 158 22.53 1.13 -9.92
N GLU A 159 23.15 0.25 -9.13
CA GLU A 159 22.68 -1.12 -8.92
C GLU A 159 21.29 -1.14 -8.26
N CYS A 160 21.11 -0.38 -7.17
CA CYS A 160 19.82 -0.30 -6.49
C CYS A 160 18.74 0.41 -7.31
N LEU A 161 19.08 1.45 -8.07
CA LEU A 161 18.15 2.04 -9.03
C LEU A 161 17.72 1.00 -10.09
N GLN A 162 18.65 0.24 -10.64
CA GLN A 162 18.34 -0.80 -11.63
C GLN A 162 17.48 -1.93 -11.04
N VAL A 163 17.86 -2.47 -9.88
CA VAL A 163 17.15 -3.61 -9.28
C VAL A 163 15.80 -3.22 -8.68
N MET A 164 15.69 -2.05 -8.05
CA MET A 164 14.42 -1.60 -7.45
C MET A 164 13.44 -0.99 -8.45
N LEU A 165 13.90 -0.44 -9.58
CA LEU A 165 13.03 0.29 -10.53
C LEU A 165 12.80 -0.42 -11.88
N ASN A 166 13.70 -1.31 -12.32
CA ASN A 166 13.55 -2.00 -13.61
C ASN A 166 13.17 -3.48 -13.48
N THR A 167 13.25 -4.11 -12.30
CA THR A 167 12.81 -5.50 -12.13
C THR A 167 11.28 -5.56 -12.21
N LYS A 168 10.74 -6.14 -13.28
CA LYS A 168 9.29 -6.34 -13.45
C LYS A 168 8.86 -7.75 -13.05
N HIS A 169 7.54 -7.97 -13.01
CA HIS A 169 6.91 -9.27 -12.75
C HIS A 169 7.17 -9.83 -11.35
N LEU A 170 7.31 -8.94 -10.36
CA LEU A 170 7.31 -9.28 -8.95
C LEU A 170 5.87 -9.47 -8.43
N ALA A 171 5.76 -10.09 -7.25
CA ALA A 171 4.52 -10.23 -6.49
C ALA A 171 4.84 -10.22 -4.98
N ASN A 172 3.81 -10.14 -4.14
CA ASN A 172 3.86 -10.15 -2.68
C ASN A 172 4.83 -9.06 -2.15
N TYR A 173 5.59 -9.38 -1.09
CA TYR A 173 6.54 -8.46 -0.47
C TYR A 173 7.59 -7.92 -1.43
N ALA A 174 7.97 -8.64 -2.49
CA ALA A 174 8.97 -8.15 -3.45
C ALA A 174 8.44 -6.92 -4.23
N LEU A 175 7.18 -6.97 -4.66
CA LEU A 175 6.49 -5.84 -5.29
C LEU A 175 6.26 -4.69 -4.29
N SER A 176 5.76 -5.01 -3.09
CA SER A 176 5.57 -4.00 -2.03
C SER A 176 6.88 -3.30 -1.61
N ARG A 177 8.02 -4.01 -1.63
CA ARG A 177 9.36 -3.44 -1.35
C ARG A 177 9.83 -2.46 -2.42
N GLN A 178 9.57 -2.71 -3.70
CA GLN A 178 9.84 -1.73 -4.76
C GLN A 178 9.04 -0.44 -4.53
N LEU A 179 7.76 -0.57 -4.21
CA LEU A 179 6.89 0.58 -4.00
C LEU A 179 7.24 1.34 -2.70
N ILE A 180 7.68 0.67 -1.64
CA ILE A 180 8.24 1.31 -0.44
C ILE A 180 9.51 2.11 -0.78
N TYR A 181 10.46 1.51 -1.50
CA TYR A 181 11.67 2.18 -1.96
C TYR A 181 11.34 3.42 -2.81
N PHE A 182 10.45 3.28 -3.78
CA PHE A 182 9.94 4.38 -4.60
C PHE A 182 9.33 5.49 -3.76
N THR A 183 8.49 5.15 -2.78
CA THR A 183 7.81 6.10 -1.90
C THR A 183 8.79 6.89 -1.04
N ILE A 184 9.78 6.22 -0.44
CA ILE A 184 10.84 6.86 0.35
C ILE A 184 11.69 7.77 -0.55
N ALA A 185 12.12 7.26 -1.71
CA ALA A 185 12.99 7.99 -2.62
C ALA A 185 12.29 9.20 -3.27
N THR A 186 10.97 9.15 -3.54
CA THR A 186 10.24 10.28 -4.12
C THR A 186 10.02 11.42 -3.12
N ARG A 187 9.94 11.12 -1.82
CA ARG A 187 9.79 12.11 -0.74
C ARG A 187 11.05 12.94 -0.51
N GLN A 188 12.23 12.33 -0.68
CA GLN A 188 13.50 13.03 -0.47
C GLN A 188 13.95 13.79 -1.72
N LYS A 189 14.14 15.11 -1.61
CA LYS A 189 14.47 16.01 -2.74
C LYS A 189 15.67 15.54 -3.59
N LEU A 190 16.70 14.96 -2.95
CA LEU A 190 17.93 14.52 -3.63
C LEU A 190 17.80 13.11 -4.21
N CYS A 191 17.23 12.13 -3.47
CA CYS A 191 16.87 10.83 -4.04
C CYS A 191 15.95 10.99 -5.27
N ARG A 192 14.97 11.91 -5.20
CA ARG A 192 14.05 12.21 -6.31
C ARG A 192 14.78 12.75 -7.54
N LYS A 193 15.79 13.62 -7.36
CA LYS A 193 16.65 14.07 -8.48
C LYS A 193 17.42 12.91 -9.10
N ALA A 194 17.99 12.01 -8.29
CA ALA A 194 18.71 10.84 -8.79
C ALA A 194 17.79 9.91 -9.61
N MET A 195 16.57 9.65 -9.12
CA MET A 195 15.57 8.87 -9.86
C MET A 195 15.10 9.55 -11.14
N VAL A 196 14.83 10.88 -11.12
CA VAL A 196 14.50 11.63 -12.35
C VAL A 196 15.65 11.52 -13.35
N SER A 197 16.90 11.70 -12.92
CA SER A 197 18.07 11.56 -13.79
C SER A 197 18.19 10.15 -14.37
N TYR A 198 17.89 9.11 -13.59
CA TYR A 198 17.87 7.72 -14.04
C TYR A 198 16.79 7.49 -15.11
N TRP A 199 15.59 8.02 -14.90
CA TRP A 199 14.46 7.84 -15.82
C TRP A 199 14.43 8.77 -17.02
N SER A 200 15.05 9.96 -16.96
CA SER A 200 15.24 10.81 -18.14
C SER A 200 16.06 10.10 -19.23
N MET A 201 16.93 9.15 -18.86
CA MET A 201 17.63 8.28 -19.81
C MET A 201 16.71 7.18 -20.41
N ASN A 202 15.63 6.81 -19.71
CA ASN A 202 14.71 5.72 -20.08
C ASN A 202 13.32 6.22 -20.55
N GLN A 203 13.15 7.54 -20.75
CA GLN A 203 11.93 8.21 -21.24
C GLN A 203 10.64 7.94 -20.42
N THR A 204 10.73 7.33 -19.23
CA THR A 204 9.56 6.96 -18.42
C THR A 204 9.29 8.02 -17.35
N ALA A 205 8.05 8.48 -17.18
CA ALA A 205 7.72 9.42 -16.11
C ALA A 205 7.58 8.70 -14.76
N LEU A 206 7.97 9.39 -13.66
CA LEU A 206 7.74 8.95 -12.27
C LEU A 206 6.31 8.50 -12.01
N THR A 207 5.34 9.21 -12.59
CA THR A 207 3.91 8.94 -12.48
C THR A 207 3.51 7.63 -13.17
N VAL A 208 4.04 7.36 -14.37
CA VAL A 208 3.77 6.12 -15.12
C VAL A 208 4.29 4.92 -14.34
N HIS A 209 5.49 5.00 -13.77
CA HIS A 209 6.03 3.90 -12.95
C HIS A 209 5.23 3.65 -11.66
N LEU A 210 4.79 4.72 -10.98
CA LEU A 210 3.90 4.60 -9.82
C LEU A 210 2.56 3.97 -10.20
N ASN A 211 1.97 4.37 -11.34
CA ASN A 211 0.73 3.79 -11.85
C ASN A 211 0.94 2.32 -12.25
N GLU A 212 2.08 1.94 -12.83
CA GLU A 212 2.44 0.54 -13.12
C GLU A 212 2.54 -0.29 -11.83
N LEU A 213 3.32 0.15 -10.84
CA LEU A 213 3.46 -0.58 -9.57
C LEU A 213 2.11 -0.75 -8.87
N CYS A 214 1.32 0.34 -8.73
CA CYS A 214 0.04 0.25 -8.02
C CYS A 214 -1.03 -0.54 -8.79
N SER A 215 -1.05 -0.51 -10.12
CA SER A 215 -1.96 -1.36 -10.91
C SER A 215 -1.69 -2.85 -10.67
N ASN A 216 -0.41 -3.23 -10.52
CA ASN A 216 -0.03 -4.61 -10.20
C ASN A 216 -0.34 -4.99 -8.74
N VAL A 217 -0.13 -4.08 -7.79
CA VAL A 217 -0.52 -4.25 -6.37
C VAL A 217 -2.04 -4.44 -6.21
N ILE A 218 -2.83 -3.65 -6.94
CA ILE A 218 -4.31 -3.75 -6.97
C ILE A 218 -4.72 -5.09 -7.58
N HIS A 219 -4.13 -5.48 -8.70
CA HIS A 219 -4.41 -6.78 -9.32
C HIS A 219 -4.09 -7.97 -8.41
N GLU A 220 -2.96 -7.94 -7.70
CA GLU A 220 -2.62 -8.98 -6.71
C GLU A 220 -3.64 -9.02 -5.56
N MET A 221 -4.08 -7.85 -5.08
CA MET A 221 -5.14 -7.74 -4.08
C MET A 221 -6.48 -8.31 -4.58
N GLU A 222 -6.90 -8.06 -5.82
CA GLU A 222 -8.07 -8.69 -6.45
C GLU A 222 -7.96 -10.23 -6.47
N LEU A 223 -6.76 -10.75 -6.75
CA LEU A 223 -6.49 -12.20 -6.73
C LEU A 223 -6.58 -12.80 -5.31
N PHE A 224 -6.28 -12.06 -4.25
CA PHE A 224 -6.53 -12.50 -2.88
C PHE A 224 -8.03 -12.45 -2.53
N LEU A 225 -8.70 -11.35 -2.87
CA LEU A 225 -10.11 -11.11 -2.52
C LEU A 225 -11.09 -12.03 -3.27
N SER A 226 -10.75 -12.45 -4.49
CA SER A 226 -11.52 -13.42 -5.29
C SER A 226 -11.39 -14.86 -4.78
N ARG A 227 -10.24 -15.23 -4.18
CA ARG A 227 -10.02 -16.53 -3.52
C ARG A 227 -10.73 -16.64 -2.17
N ALA A 228 -11.05 -15.50 -1.55
CA ALA A 228 -11.74 -15.40 -0.27
C ALA A 228 -13.08 -14.64 -0.43
N PRO A 229 -14.07 -15.18 -1.17
CA PRO A 229 -15.23 -14.40 -1.61
C PRO A 229 -16.27 -14.11 -0.50
N LYS A 230 -16.40 -14.99 0.50
CA LYS A 230 -17.41 -14.85 1.58
C LYS A 230 -16.91 -14.02 2.76
N ASP A 231 -15.75 -14.36 3.29
CA ASP A 231 -15.05 -13.62 4.34
C ASP A 231 -13.55 -13.59 4.06
N LEU A 232 -12.84 -12.68 4.73
CA LEU A 232 -11.38 -12.63 4.70
C LEU A 232 -10.73 -13.47 5.82
N ASP A 233 -11.48 -14.29 6.55
CA ASP A 233 -10.91 -15.11 7.63
C ASP A 233 -10.08 -16.27 7.09
N SER A 234 -10.55 -16.85 5.99
CA SER A 234 -9.82 -17.86 5.21
C SER A 234 -8.43 -17.38 4.72
N LEU A 235 -8.16 -16.08 4.68
CA LEU A 235 -6.82 -15.57 4.37
C LEU A 235 -5.82 -15.90 5.48
N THR A 236 -4.62 -16.28 5.09
CA THR A 236 -3.49 -16.44 6.01
C THR A 236 -3.11 -15.10 6.66
N PRO A 237 -2.54 -15.10 7.87
CA PRO A 237 -1.97 -13.91 8.49
C PRO A 237 -1.00 -13.12 7.57
N LEU A 238 -0.26 -13.82 6.71
CA LEU A 238 0.63 -13.21 5.69
C LEU A 238 -0.14 -12.43 4.62
N GLN A 239 -1.24 -12.97 4.10
CA GLN A 239 -2.08 -12.30 3.11
C GLN A 239 -2.83 -11.10 3.69
N LYS A 240 -3.26 -11.21 4.96
CA LYS A 240 -3.84 -10.09 5.73
C LYS A 240 -2.84 -8.94 5.88
N ASP A 241 -1.60 -9.25 6.25
CA ASP A 241 -0.51 -8.28 6.34
C ASP A 241 -0.24 -7.58 4.99
N LEU A 242 -0.11 -8.36 3.91
CA LEU A 242 0.03 -7.84 2.54
C LEU A 242 -1.13 -6.93 2.11
N LEU A 243 -2.39 -7.29 2.40
CA LEU A 243 -3.54 -6.43 2.09
C LEU A 243 -3.48 -5.09 2.83
N MET A 244 -3.10 -5.07 4.10
CA MET A 244 -2.89 -3.82 4.84
C MET A 244 -1.68 -3.05 4.29
N GLN A 245 -0.61 -3.73 3.89
CA GLN A 245 0.55 -3.12 3.26
C GLN A 245 0.17 -2.45 1.95
N HIS A 246 -0.61 -3.12 1.09
CA HIS A 246 -1.11 -2.62 -0.19
C HIS A 246 -1.97 -1.34 0.00
N VAL A 247 -2.87 -1.32 0.99
CA VAL A 247 -3.60 -0.11 1.41
C VAL A 247 -2.62 1.01 1.78
N PHE A 248 -1.66 0.74 2.64
CA PHE A 248 -0.72 1.76 3.11
C PHE A 248 0.14 2.32 1.96
N VAL A 249 0.70 1.46 1.10
CA VAL A 249 1.66 1.90 0.07
C VAL A 249 1.00 2.56 -1.13
N CYS A 250 -0.14 2.07 -1.64
CA CYS A 250 -0.83 2.68 -2.78
C CYS A 250 -1.87 3.73 -2.37
N GLY A 251 -2.55 3.54 -1.24
CA GLY A 251 -3.54 4.49 -0.75
C GLY A 251 -2.92 5.83 -0.36
N GLN A 252 -1.70 5.86 0.18
CA GLN A 252 -0.99 7.13 0.44
C GLN A 252 -0.59 7.90 -0.83
N HIS A 253 -0.65 7.27 -2.01
CA HIS A 253 -0.46 7.89 -3.33
C HIS A 253 -1.77 8.19 -4.06
N GLY A 254 -2.91 7.84 -3.45
CA GLY A 254 -4.23 8.22 -3.94
C GLY A 254 -4.96 7.18 -4.78
N PHE A 255 -4.48 5.94 -4.83
CA PHE A 255 -5.21 4.87 -5.50
C PHE A 255 -6.42 4.47 -4.66
N VAL A 256 -7.63 4.73 -5.17
CA VAL A 256 -8.87 4.46 -4.41
C VAL A 256 -9.27 2.99 -4.45
N ASP A 257 -8.83 2.22 -5.44
CA ASP A 257 -9.23 0.81 -5.59
C ASP A 257 -8.64 -0.12 -4.49
N VAL A 258 -7.58 0.31 -3.79
CA VAL A 258 -7.10 -0.39 -2.58
C VAL A 258 -7.96 -0.12 -1.34
N ILE A 259 -8.81 0.92 -1.37
CA ILE A 259 -9.57 1.43 -0.22
C ILE A 259 -10.93 0.70 -0.13
N GLN A 260 -10.91 -0.57 0.30
CA GLN A 260 -12.09 -1.43 0.27
C GLN A 260 -12.69 -1.72 1.67
N PRO A 261 -14.03 -1.63 1.85
CA PRO A 261 -14.69 -1.90 3.14
C PRO A 261 -14.34 -3.25 3.76
N ARG A 262 -14.21 -4.30 2.92
CA ARG A 262 -13.85 -5.66 3.36
C ARG A 262 -12.49 -5.70 4.06
N ILE A 263 -11.52 -4.93 3.57
CA ILE A 263 -10.16 -4.85 4.15
C ILE A 263 -10.16 -3.98 5.39
N LEU A 264 -10.93 -2.88 5.42
CA LEU A 264 -11.13 -2.08 6.63
C LEU A 264 -11.69 -2.93 7.78
N TRP A 265 -12.72 -3.74 7.51
CA TRP A 265 -13.30 -4.64 8.52
C TRP A 265 -12.33 -5.73 8.99
N MET A 266 -11.55 -6.30 8.06
CA MET A 266 -10.48 -7.24 8.39
C MET A 266 -9.43 -6.60 9.32
N LEU A 267 -8.95 -5.39 8.99
CA LEU A 267 -8.00 -4.64 9.82
C LEU A 267 -8.58 -4.39 11.22
N LEU A 268 -9.79 -3.84 11.33
CA LEU A 268 -10.41 -3.54 12.64
C LEU A 268 -10.67 -4.81 13.46
N GLY A 269 -11.06 -5.92 12.83
CA GLY A 269 -11.33 -7.19 13.50
C GLY A 269 -10.07 -7.96 13.93
N GLN A 270 -8.92 -7.73 13.28
CA GLN A 270 -7.67 -8.44 13.58
C GLN A 270 -6.88 -7.87 14.75
N GLN A 271 -7.19 -6.67 15.23
CA GLN A 271 -6.45 -6.08 16.34
C GLN A 271 -6.70 -6.87 17.64
N ASN A 272 -5.61 -7.33 18.25
CA ASN A 272 -5.62 -8.01 19.54
C ASN A 272 -6.04 -7.04 20.67
N GLU A 273 -6.57 -7.55 21.78
CA GLU A 273 -6.88 -6.77 22.99
C GLU A 273 -5.68 -5.97 23.54
N ALA A 274 -4.45 -6.41 23.28
CA ALA A 274 -3.24 -5.67 23.62
C ALA A 274 -2.98 -4.45 22.73
N GLY A 275 -3.75 -4.23 21.66
CA GLY A 275 -3.58 -3.16 20.67
C GLY A 275 -2.66 -3.52 19.48
N CYS A 276 -2.09 -4.72 19.48
CA CYS A 276 -1.16 -5.21 18.45
C CYS A 276 -1.86 -5.96 17.30
N PHE A 277 -1.11 -6.22 16.23
CA PHE A 277 -1.52 -7.07 15.12
C PHE A 277 -0.73 -8.39 15.10
N PRO A 278 -1.34 -9.50 14.62
CA PRO A 278 -0.73 -10.83 14.71
C PRO A 278 0.46 -11.00 13.77
N LEU A 279 1.39 -11.89 14.16
CA LEU A 279 2.50 -12.30 13.32
C LEU A 279 2.01 -13.19 12.16
N PRO A 280 2.55 -13.01 10.94
CA PRO A 280 2.43 -14.02 9.89
C PRO A 280 2.89 -15.40 10.37
N ALA A 281 2.05 -16.43 10.19
CA ALA A 281 2.45 -17.81 10.49
C ALA A 281 3.44 -18.32 9.42
N ASN A 282 4.42 -19.14 9.85
CA ASN A 282 5.63 -19.56 9.12
C ASN A 282 6.82 -18.58 9.15
N ASP A 283 6.71 -17.50 9.94
CA ASP A 283 7.54 -16.30 9.76
C ASP A 283 8.32 -15.88 11.01
N ALA A 284 8.51 -16.85 11.92
CA ALA A 284 9.63 -16.87 12.86
C ALA A 284 10.83 -17.50 12.13
N PRO A 285 11.92 -16.75 11.87
CA PRO A 285 13.09 -17.33 11.24
C PRO A 285 13.82 -18.29 12.19
N PRO A 286 14.29 -19.45 11.72
CA PRO A 286 15.66 -19.83 12.00
C PRO A 286 16.56 -18.66 11.56
N GLU A 287 17.60 -18.39 12.35
CA GLU A 287 18.41 -17.16 12.28
C GLU A 287 18.82 -16.74 10.85
N ILE A 288 18.94 -15.41 10.64
CA ILE A 288 19.48 -14.73 9.43
C ILE A 288 18.48 -14.60 8.26
N GLY A 289 17.81 -13.44 8.17
CA GLY A 289 17.05 -13.04 6.97
C GLY A 289 16.25 -11.74 7.11
N ARG A 290 15.50 -11.60 8.21
CA ARG A 290 14.60 -10.45 8.50
C ARG A 290 15.29 -9.28 9.20
N ARG A 291 16.38 -8.77 8.61
CA ARG A 291 17.32 -7.85 9.31
C ARG A 291 17.41 -6.40 8.79
N LEU A 292 16.36 -5.89 8.13
CA LEU A 292 16.21 -4.43 7.95
C LEU A 292 15.35 -3.77 9.03
N LEU A 293 14.34 -4.49 9.49
CA LEU A 293 13.37 -4.08 10.48
C LEU A 293 13.14 -5.32 11.35
N ALA A 294 13.69 -5.31 12.56
CA ALA A 294 13.76 -6.51 13.37
C ALA A 294 12.36 -6.85 13.90
N VAL A 295 11.93 -8.09 13.67
CA VAL A 295 10.77 -8.68 14.33
C VAL A 295 11.14 -8.95 15.80
N ALA A 296 11.25 -7.88 16.59
CA ALA A 296 11.25 -7.99 18.04
C ALA A 296 9.90 -8.59 18.44
N GLN A 297 9.93 -9.78 19.03
CA GLN A 297 8.71 -10.47 19.49
C GLN A 297 8.17 -9.74 20.74
N SER A 298 7.44 -8.66 20.50
CA SER A 298 6.98 -7.73 21.52
C SER A 298 5.97 -8.38 22.49
N ARG A 299 5.25 -9.43 22.06
CA ARG A 299 4.55 -10.45 22.89
C ARG A 299 4.30 -11.71 22.03
N PRO A 300 4.10 -12.91 22.61
CA PRO A 300 3.66 -14.08 21.84
C PRO A 300 2.35 -13.73 21.13
N GLY A 301 2.30 -13.94 19.81
CA GLY A 301 1.14 -13.59 18.98
C GLY A 301 1.07 -12.14 18.49
N CYS A 302 2.05 -11.28 18.75
CA CYS A 302 2.11 -9.91 18.20
C CYS A 302 3.31 -9.70 17.25
N SER A 303 3.16 -8.79 16.28
CA SER A 303 4.18 -8.40 15.30
C SER A 303 4.34 -6.89 15.24
N GLY A 304 5.57 -6.39 15.47
CA GLY A 304 5.90 -4.96 15.33
C GLY A 304 5.70 -4.46 13.91
N HIS A 305 6.12 -5.25 12.91
CA HIS A 305 5.93 -4.98 11.49
C HIS A 305 4.45 -4.82 11.14
N SER A 306 3.64 -5.83 11.43
CA SER A 306 2.22 -5.87 11.10
C SER A 306 1.44 -4.77 11.83
N THR A 307 1.86 -4.42 13.05
CA THR A 307 1.27 -3.30 13.80
C THR A 307 1.63 -1.95 13.17
N SER A 308 2.85 -1.77 12.65
CA SER A 308 3.25 -0.58 11.89
C SER A 308 2.54 -0.48 10.53
N VAL A 309 2.38 -1.60 9.83
CA VAL A 309 1.64 -1.67 8.56
C VAL A 309 0.17 -1.33 8.79
N ALA A 310 -0.45 -1.89 9.83
CA ALA A 310 -1.81 -1.54 10.23
C ALA A 310 -1.95 -0.07 10.61
N ALA A 311 -0.98 0.52 11.33
CA ALA A 311 -0.96 1.97 11.61
C ALA A 311 -1.00 2.80 10.32
N GLY A 312 -0.15 2.47 9.35
CA GLY A 312 -0.12 3.14 8.05
C GLY A 312 -1.44 3.00 7.27
N ALA A 313 -2.02 1.80 7.25
CA ALA A 313 -3.30 1.52 6.61
C ALA A 313 -4.47 2.25 7.31
N SER A 314 -4.51 2.28 8.65
CA SER A 314 -5.50 3.03 9.41
C SER A 314 -5.43 4.52 9.13
N MET A 315 -4.23 5.10 9.05
CA MET A 315 -4.03 6.51 8.71
C MET A 315 -4.46 6.82 7.27
N VAL A 316 -4.28 5.90 6.32
CA VAL A 316 -4.79 6.02 4.95
C VAL A 316 -6.33 6.05 4.92
N TYR A 317 -7.01 5.12 5.60
CA TYR A 317 -8.48 5.14 5.69
C TYR A 317 -9.00 6.39 6.40
N LEU A 318 -8.34 6.81 7.48
CA LEU A 318 -8.71 8.00 8.24
C LEU A 318 -8.54 9.28 7.40
N ASN A 319 -7.46 9.40 6.64
CA ASN A 319 -7.27 10.46 5.67
C ASN A 319 -8.39 10.47 4.61
N MET A 320 -8.73 9.30 4.05
CA MET A 320 -9.81 9.21 3.05
C MET A 320 -11.15 9.72 3.62
N LEU A 321 -11.55 9.25 4.80
CA LEU A 321 -12.81 9.61 5.47
C LEU A 321 -12.89 11.07 5.95
N LEU A 322 -11.75 11.74 6.15
CA LEU A 322 -11.67 13.14 6.61
C LEU A 322 -11.29 14.12 5.51
N SER A 323 -10.83 13.62 4.36
CA SER A 323 -10.65 14.40 3.15
C SER A 323 -12.00 14.82 2.56
N SER A 324 -12.03 15.89 1.77
CA SER A 324 -13.24 16.36 1.09
C SER A 324 -13.58 15.57 -0.17
N SER A 325 -13.22 14.28 -0.25
CA SER A 325 -13.57 13.41 -1.39
C SER A 325 -14.93 12.75 -1.17
N ASN A 326 -15.87 13.00 -2.08
CA ASN A 326 -17.20 12.36 -2.04
C ASN A 326 -17.12 10.82 -2.07
N TRP A 327 -16.01 10.26 -2.59
CA TRP A 327 -15.78 8.82 -2.72
C TRP A 327 -15.89 8.06 -1.38
N ALA A 328 -15.52 8.71 -0.26
CA ALA A 328 -15.55 8.09 1.06
C ALA A 328 -16.99 7.79 1.54
N ASP A 329 -17.92 8.73 1.39
CA ASP A 329 -19.32 8.51 1.79
C ASP A 329 -20.01 7.50 0.84
N PHE A 330 -19.78 7.56 -0.48
CA PHE A 330 -20.41 6.62 -1.41
C PHE A 330 -19.89 5.17 -1.32
N HIS A 331 -18.58 4.96 -1.14
CA HIS A 331 -17.98 3.62 -1.24
C HIS A 331 -17.53 3.00 0.08
N LEU A 332 -17.21 3.79 1.11
CA LEU A 332 -16.87 3.24 2.43
C LEU A 332 -18.06 3.23 3.37
N SER A 333 -18.70 4.38 3.62
CA SER A 333 -19.62 4.48 4.77
C SER A 333 -20.87 3.61 4.63
N ASP A 334 -21.43 3.52 3.43
CA ASP A 334 -22.69 2.82 3.21
C ASP A 334 -22.49 1.33 2.87
N SER A 335 -21.44 1.01 2.12
CA SER A 335 -21.05 -0.38 1.85
C SER A 335 -20.50 -1.09 3.08
N ALA A 336 -19.91 -0.38 4.05
CA ALA A 336 -19.44 -0.99 5.28
C ALA A 336 -20.59 -1.57 6.12
N TYR A 337 -21.76 -0.92 6.15
CA TYR A 337 -22.89 -1.34 6.97
C TYR A 337 -23.72 -2.51 6.42
N THR A 338 -23.58 -2.86 5.13
CA THR A 338 -24.21 -4.07 4.56
C THR A 338 -23.47 -5.36 4.91
N LEU A 339 -22.23 -5.28 5.40
CA LEU A 339 -21.45 -6.40 5.92
C LEU A 339 -21.85 -6.73 7.38
N SER A 340 -23.12 -7.08 7.59
CA SER A 340 -23.62 -7.46 8.92
C SER A 340 -23.09 -8.82 9.40
N HIS A 341 -23.10 -9.02 10.73
CA HIS A 341 -22.79 -10.26 11.46
C HIS A 341 -21.33 -10.54 11.86
N ARG A 342 -20.53 -9.50 12.10
CA ARG A 342 -19.41 -9.63 13.05
C ARG A 342 -19.55 -8.61 14.16
N GLU A 343 -19.25 -9.05 15.37
CA GLU A 343 -19.04 -8.16 16.52
C GLU A 343 -17.82 -7.30 16.23
N ILE A 344 -18.06 -6.13 15.64
CA ILE A 344 -17.06 -5.07 15.57
C ILE A 344 -16.68 -4.78 17.02
N PRO A 345 -15.41 -4.86 17.40
CA PRO A 345 -15.01 -4.64 18.78
C PRO A 345 -15.29 -3.19 19.20
N HIS A 346 -16.44 -2.98 19.84
CA HIS A 346 -16.87 -1.68 20.30
C HIS A 346 -15.85 -1.09 21.28
N ASN A 347 -15.30 0.07 20.92
CA ASN A 347 -14.57 0.98 21.79
C ASN A 347 -13.47 0.38 22.71
N ARG A 348 -12.83 -0.74 22.34
CA ARG A 348 -11.87 -1.48 23.21
C ARG A 348 -10.83 -0.61 23.94
N PHE A 349 -10.25 0.38 23.28
CA PHE A 349 -9.12 1.16 23.83
C PHE A 349 -9.48 2.55 24.40
N ARG A 350 -10.54 3.17 23.86
CA ARG A 350 -11.04 4.50 24.23
C ARG A 350 -12.46 4.70 23.70
N GLU A 351 -13.41 4.97 24.58
CA GLU A 351 -14.74 5.39 24.17
C GLU A 351 -14.72 6.75 23.47
N MET A 352 -15.50 6.89 22.39
CA MET A 352 -15.59 8.11 21.59
C MET A 352 -17.03 8.51 21.36
N ASN A 353 -17.37 9.73 21.78
CA ASN A 353 -18.67 10.33 21.51
C ASN A 353 -18.72 10.90 20.08
N TRP A 354 -18.73 10.01 19.08
CA TRP A 354 -18.77 10.34 17.66
C TRP A 354 -20.04 11.10 17.23
N GLN A 355 -21.09 11.06 18.04
CA GLN A 355 -22.34 11.78 17.78
C GLN A 355 -22.10 13.30 17.74
N LEU A 356 -21.14 13.80 18.53
CA LEU A 356 -20.69 15.20 18.51
C LEU A 356 -20.05 15.63 17.17
N TRP A 357 -19.72 14.69 16.29
CA TRP A 357 -19.15 14.97 14.97
C TRP A 357 -20.18 14.99 13.85
N THR A 358 -21.43 14.64 14.16
CA THR A 358 -22.56 14.67 13.23
C THR A 358 -23.36 15.97 13.42
N LYS A 359 -23.95 16.50 12.35
CA LYS A 359 -24.90 17.63 12.48
C LYS A 359 -26.16 17.11 13.20
N SER A 360 -26.70 17.89 14.13
CA SER A 360 -27.95 17.52 14.81
C SER A 360 -29.07 17.34 13.79
N ARG A 361 -29.84 16.24 13.89
CA ARG A 361 -30.96 15.97 12.96
C ARG A 361 -32.05 17.06 13.01
N ARG A 362 -32.13 17.83 14.12
CA ARG A 362 -32.99 19.03 14.21
C ARG A 362 -32.44 20.20 13.38
N GLU A 363 -31.13 20.40 13.36
CA GLU A 363 -30.49 21.49 12.61
C GLU A 363 -30.38 21.19 11.10
N SER A 364 -30.54 19.93 10.68
CA SER A 364 -30.57 19.58 9.26
C SER A 364 -31.96 19.70 8.62
N MET A 365 -33.06 19.66 9.41
CA MET A 365 -34.41 19.83 8.85
C MET A 365 -34.70 21.27 8.41
N ASP A 366 -34.11 22.27 9.08
CA ASP A 366 -34.43 23.69 8.87
C ASP A 366 -33.48 24.44 7.92
N SER A 367 -32.49 23.78 7.30
CA SER A 367 -31.49 24.49 6.46
C SER A 367 -31.17 23.90 5.09
N ASP A 368 -31.07 22.57 4.93
CA ASP A 368 -30.80 21.97 3.61
C ASP A 368 -31.37 20.55 3.54
N PHE A 369 -32.50 20.39 2.84
CA PHE A 369 -32.89 19.09 2.29
C PHE A 369 -31.96 18.81 1.10
N ILE A 370 -30.80 18.21 1.37
CA ILE A 370 -30.00 17.58 0.32
C ILE A 370 -30.87 16.42 -0.20
N PRO A 371 -31.40 16.48 -1.44
CA PRO A 371 -32.15 15.36 -1.97
C PRO A 371 -31.23 14.16 -2.09
N ASP A 372 -31.79 12.95 -1.91
CA ASP A 372 -31.06 11.68 -2.04
C ASP A 372 -30.11 11.73 -3.23
N GLY A 373 -28.81 11.61 -2.94
CA GLY A 373 -27.76 11.98 -3.90
C GLY A 373 -27.94 11.22 -5.19
N GLU A 374 -28.31 11.93 -6.27
CA GLU A 374 -28.26 11.36 -7.61
C GLU A 374 -26.84 10.79 -7.81
N PRO A 375 -26.71 9.51 -8.20
CA PRO A 375 -25.39 8.95 -8.50
C PRO A 375 -24.71 9.84 -9.55
N PRO A 376 -23.38 10.03 -9.47
CA PRO A 376 -22.66 11.04 -10.24
C PRO A 376 -23.09 11.00 -11.70
N ARG A 377 -23.70 12.10 -12.16
CA ARG A 377 -24.29 12.19 -13.50
C ARG A 377 -23.23 11.83 -14.53
N LEU A 378 -23.36 10.63 -15.10
CA LEU A 378 -22.56 10.11 -16.19
C LEU A 378 -22.87 10.90 -17.46
N HIS A 379 -22.33 12.13 -17.53
CA HIS A 379 -22.21 12.92 -18.74
C HIS A 379 -21.31 12.18 -19.72
N ASN A 380 -21.92 11.22 -20.44
CA ASN A 380 -21.67 10.75 -21.81
C ASN A 380 -22.30 9.37 -22.10
N ILE A 381 -22.96 8.70 -21.14
CA ILE A 381 -23.57 7.38 -21.38
C ILE A 381 -24.91 7.43 -22.15
N LYS A 382 -25.58 8.58 -22.21
CA LYS A 382 -26.89 8.73 -22.89
C LYS A 382 -26.83 8.79 -24.43
N SER A 383 -25.66 8.81 -25.05
CA SER A 383 -25.53 8.57 -26.51
C SER A 383 -25.52 7.06 -26.77
N ASP A 384 -24.53 6.39 -26.19
CA ASP A 384 -24.12 5.08 -26.68
C ASP A 384 -25.06 3.96 -26.24
N ILE A 385 -25.73 4.07 -25.08
CA ILE A 385 -26.77 3.09 -24.70
C ILE A 385 -27.96 3.15 -25.65
N PHE A 386 -28.39 4.33 -26.09
CA PHE A 386 -29.50 4.43 -27.05
C PHE A 386 -29.07 3.93 -28.42
N ALA A 387 -27.85 4.25 -28.88
CA ALA A 387 -27.30 3.66 -30.10
C ALA A 387 -27.24 2.12 -30.01
N PHE A 388 -26.77 1.56 -28.89
CA PHE A 388 -26.71 0.11 -28.67
C PHE A 388 -28.10 -0.53 -28.69
N ILE A 389 -29.10 0.09 -28.06
CA ILE A 389 -30.49 -0.36 -28.05
C ILE A 389 -31.11 -0.29 -29.45
N PHE A 390 -30.90 0.79 -30.21
CA PHE A 390 -31.39 0.91 -31.59
C PHE A 390 -30.74 -0.11 -32.54
N ILE A 391 -29.45 -0.38 -32.38
CA ILE A 391 -28.72 -1.41 -33.14
C ILE A 391 -29.22 -2.82 -32.79
N PHE A 392 -29.45 -3.13 -31.50
CA PHE A 392 -29.94 -4.45 -31.08
C PHE A 392 -31.43 -4.71 -31.33
N LEU A 393 -32.28 -3.67 -31.31
CA LEU A 393 -33.71 -3.79 -31.58
C LEU A 393 -34.07 -3.73 -33.07
N GLY A 394 -33.09 -3.55 -33.96
CA GLY A 394 -33.27 -3.72 -35.41
C GLY A 394 -34.22 -2.70 -36.07
N VAL A 395 -34.44 -1.54 -35.46
CA VAL A 395 -35.36 -0.50 -35.98
C VAL A 395 -34.67 0.34 -37.06
N TYR A 396 -34.49 -0.25 -38.24
CA TYR A 396 -34.18 0.49 -39.46
C TYR A 396 -35.46 1.13 -40.03
N THR A 397 -35.77 2.36 -39.61
CA THR A 397 -36.70 3.22 -40.36
C THR A 397 -35.92 4.05 -41.37
N THR A 398 -36.13 3.78 -42.65
CA THR A 398 -35.54 4.54 -43.76
C THR A 398 -36.18 5.92 -43.84
N VAL A 399 -35.54 6.94 -43.25
CA VAL A 399 -35.94 8.34 -43.44
C VAL A 399 -35.19 8.90 -44.65
N THR A 400 -35.91 9.06 -45.76
CA THR A 400 -35.47 9.85 -46.91
C THR A 400 -35.49 11.33 -46.56
N LEU A 401 -34.34 12.00 -46.66
CA LEU A 401 -34.23 13.46 -46.51
C LEU A 401 -34.32 14.13 -47.88
N GLU A 402 -35.34 14.95 -48.09
CA GLU A 402 -35.35 15.94 -49.17
C GLU A 402 -34.50 17.16 -48.78
N PRO A 403 -33.76 17.78 -49.72
CA PRO A 403 -32.99 18.99 -49.44
C PRO A 403 -33.86 20.25 -49.53
N ILE A 404 -33.78 21.11 -48.52
CA ILE A 404 -34.34 22.47 -48.58
C ILE A 404 -33.34 23.40 -49.28
N ASP A 405 -33.84 24.12 -50.28
CA ASP A 405 -33.09 25.06 -51.11
C ASP A 405 -32.96 26.42 -50.43
N ILE A 406 -31.75 26.98 -50.33
CA ILE A 406 -31.51 28.37 -49.92
C ILE A 406 -30.45 28.99 -50.83
N GLN A 407 -30.87 30.04 -51.55
CA GLN A 407 -30.06 30.74 -52.53
C GLN A 407 -29.03 31.70 -51.91
N GLY A 408 -27.79 31.61 -52.42
CA GLY A 408 -27.07 32.76 -52.96
C GLY A 408 -26.47 33.81 -52.01
N TYR A 409 -25.14 33.85 -51.92
CA TYR A 409 -24.34 35.03 -52.32
C TYR A 409 -22.96 34.58 -52.86
N SER A 410 -22.33 35.40 -53.71
CA SER A 410 -21.38 34.93 -54.73
C SER A 410 -19.91 35.34 -54.52
N TYR A 411 -19.05 34.32 -54.50
CA TYR A 411 -17.65 34.19 -54.98
C TYR A 411 -16.63 35.34 -55.08
N SER A 412 -15.40 34.98 -54.66
CA SER A 412 -14.10 35.19 -55.36
C SER A 412 -13.10 34.17 -54.77
N LEU A 413 -12.85 32.96 -55.34
CA LEU A 413 -11.95 32.61 -56.47
C LEU A 413 -10.53 33.22 -56.31
N LEU A 414 -9.37 32.55 -56.47
CA LEU A 414 -8.90 31.18 -56.85
C LEU A 414 -7.34 31.15 -56.58
N PRO A 415 -6.52 30.11 -56.88
CA PRO A 415 -6.81 28.75 -57.33
C PRO A 415 -6.16 27.59 -56.54
N PHE A 416 -6.73 26.40 -56.72
CA PHE A 416 -6.11 25.11 -56.45
C PHE A 416 -5.00 24.76 -57.46
N LYS A 417 -4.14 23.80 -57.12
CA LYS A 417 -3.40 22.99 -58.10
C LYS A 417 -3.50 21.51 -57.75
N THR A 418 -4.13 20.73 -58.62
CA THR A 418 -4.16 19.27 -58.59
C THR A 418 -3.43 18.71 -59.81
N THR A 419 -2.69 17.63 -59.61
CA THR A 419 -2.40 16.63 -60.65
C THR A 419 -2.14 15.28 -59.98
N ALA A 420 -2.91 14.27 -60.37
CA ALA A 420 -2.49 12.86 -60.29
C ALA A 420 -1.36 12.64 -61.35
N ASP A 421 -0.69 11.49 -61.50
CA ASP A 421 -1.23 10.13 -61.58
C ASP A 421 -0.10 9.09 -61.80
N LEU A 422 -0.48 7.80 -61.85
CA LEU A 422 0.16 6.65 -62.55
C LEU A 422 1.34 5.85 -61.93
N ARG A 423 0.97 4.64 -61.43
CA ARG A 423 1.48 3.28 -61.82
C ARG A 423 2.95 2.90 -61.50
N ARG A 424 3.35 1.63 -61.30
CA ARG A 424 2.87 0.25 -61.62
C ARG A 424 3.48 -0.74 -60.56
N SER A 425 2.75 -1.64 -59.91
CA SER A 425 2.40 -3.04 -60.26
C SER A 425 3.45 -4.17 -60.05
N SER A 426 3.19 -5.09 -59.09
CA SER A 426 3.35 -6.57 -59.16
C SER A 426 3.06 -7.18 -57.77
N SER A 427 1.98 -7.95 -57.50
CA SER A 427 1.78 -9.40 -57.79
C SER A 427 3.00 -10.27 -57.45
N THR A 428 3.01 -11.38 -56.69
CA THR A 428 2.03 -12.32 -56.07
C THR A 428 2.88 -13.41 -55.35
N PRO A 429 2.36 -14.49 -54.70
CA PRO A 429 1.12 -14.71 -53.95
C PRO A 429 1.37 -15.30 -52.52
N MET A 430 0.30 -15.61 -51.78
CA MET A 430 0.35 -16.40 -50.53
C MET A 430 0.75 -17.87 -50.76
N HIS A 431 1.46 -18.47 -49.79
CA HIS A 431 1.48 -19.91 -49.59
C HIS A 431 0.96 -20.30 -48.20
N THR A 432 -0.09 -21.11 -48.20
CA THR A 432 -0.57 -21.87 -47.03
C THR A 432 0.47 -22.91 -46.60
N ARG A 433 0.73 -23.06 -45.30
CA ARG A 433 1.28 -24.30 -44.74
C ARG A 433 0.54 -24.75 -43.48
N SER A 434 0.36 -26.05 -43.41
CA SER A 434 -0.47 -26.80 -42.47
C SER A 434 0.22 -27.07 -41.13
N PHE A 435 -0.60 -27.44 -40.15
CA PHE A 435 -0.20 -28.09 -38.91
C PHE A 435 0.79 -29.25 -39.14
N ASN A 436 1.72 -29.42 -38.19
CA ASN A 436 2.30 -30.71 -37.84
C ASN A 436 2.78 -30.67 -36.37
N LEU A 437 2.25 -31.58 -35.56
CA LEU A 437 2.71 -31.87 -34.19
C LEU A 437 3.87 -32.89 -34.24
N PRO A 438 4.92 -32.77 -33.41
CA PRO A 438 5.83 -33.87 -33.12
C PRO A 438 5.34 -34.72 -31.92
N PRO A 439 5.71 -36.01 -31.86
CA PRO A 439 5.18 -36.97 -30.87
C PRO A 439 5.96 -36.97 -29.53
N PRO A 440 5.44 -37.63 -28.48
CA PRO A 440 6.17 -37.81 -27.22
C PRO A 440 7.26 -38.88 -27.35
N LEU A 441 8.41 -38.66 -26.73
CA LEU A 441 9.47 -39.66 -26.57
C LEU A 441 9.56 -40.12 -25.11
N SER A 442 9.40 -41.43 -24.92
CA SER A 442 9.53 -42.14 -23.66
C SER A 442 10.97 -42.64 -23.42
N SER A 443 11.42 -42.52 -22.18
CA SER A 443 12.34 -43.44 -21.46
C SER A 443 13.57 -44.03 -22.20
N PHE A 444 14.77 -43.77 -21.68
CA PHE A 444 15.81 -44.79 -21.51
C PHE A 444 16.69 -44.51 -20.29
N SER A 445 17.44 -45.53 -19.85
CA SER A 445 17.95 -45.70 -18.48
C SER A 445 19.47 -45.68 -18.35
N SER A 446 19.96 -45.30 -17.14
CA SER A 446 21.15 -45.84 -16.43
C SER A 446 22.50 -46.02 -17.15
N PHE A 447 23.58 -45.40 -16.65
CA PHE A 447 24.63 -46.06 -15.81
C PHE A 447 25.78 -45.07 -15.41
N PRO A 448 26.85 -45.41 -14.62
CA PRO A 448 27.20 -44.62 -13.44
C PRO A 448 28.60 -43.98 -13.47
N LEU A 449 28.92 -43.18 -12.45
CA LEU A 449 30.30 -42.92 -12.04
C LEU A 449 30.50 -43.12 -10.53
N LYS A 450 31.65 -43.72 -10.17
CA LYS A 450 32.08 -44.01 -8.79
C LYS A 450 32.78 -42.80 -8.17
N GLY A 451 32.68 -42.63 -6.85
CA GLY A 451 33.43 -41.62 -6.09
C GLY A 451 33.37 -41.89 -4.59
N THR A 452 34.31 -42.67 -4.07
CA THR A 452 34.38 -43.12 -2.68
C THR A 452 34.97 -42.06 -1.74
N LEU A 453 34.38 -41.80 -0.57
CA LEU A 453 35.15 -41.34 0.61
C LEU A 453 34.44 -41.57 1.97
N LEU A 454 34.98 -42.56 2.69
CA LEU A 454 35.08 -42.79 4.15
C LEU A 454 33.94 -42.43 5.14
N ILE A 455 33.66 -43.42 6.01
CA ILE A 455 32.69 -43.40 7.12
C ILE A 455 33.45 -43.55 8.45
N ARG A 456 32.97 -42.88 9.52
CA ARG A 456 32.94 -43.27 10.97
C ARG A 456 33.54 -42.22 11.93
N PRO A 457 33.10 -42.19 13.21
CA PRO A 457 31.74 -42.42 13.71
C PRO A 457 31.32 -41.41 14.82
N GLN A 458 30.08 -41.56 15.32
CA GLN A 458 29.58 -40.89 16.52
C GLN A 458 30.35 -41.28 17.80
N GLN A 459 30.34 -40.39 18.81
CA GLN A 459 30.46 -40.77 20.21
C GLN A 459 29.48 -39.98 21.10
N GLN A 460 29.15 -40.53 22.26
CA GLN A 460 27.93 -40.23 23.04
C GLN A 460 28.11 -39.17 24.13
N ARG A 461 26.98 -38.69 24.67
CA ARG A 461 26.87 -37.87 25.90
C ARG A 461 27.44 -38.60 27.14
N PRO A 462 27.66 -37.89 28.25
CA PRO A 462 26.65 -38.03 29.32
C PRO A 462 26.25 -36.70 30.03
N ARG A 463 25.27 -36.82 30.93
CA ARG A 463 24.93 -35.86 32.01
C ARG A 463 25.45 -36.46 33.35
N ILE A 464 25.26 -35.94 34.58
CA ILE A 464 24.39 -34.89 35.17
C ILE A 464 25.10 -34.36 36.47
N ILE A 465 24.59 -33.27 37.08
CA ILE A 465 24.46 -32.97 38.54
C ILE A 465 25.34 -31.84 39.15
N LYS A 466 24.65 -30.80 39.69
CA LYS A 466 24.89 -29.91 40.88
C LYS A 466 26.29 -29.25 41.07
N SER A 467 26.51 -28.22 41.90
CA SER A 467 25.74 -27.08 42.49
C SER A 467 26.76 -26.20 43.28
N LEU A 468 26.32 -25.12 43.96
CA LEU A 468 27.11 -24.19 44.83
C LEU A 468 27.92 -23.13 44.05
N SER A 469 28.21 -21.91 44.52
CA SER A 469 27.63 -20.90 45.43
C SER A 469 28.76 -19.91 45.79
N GLY A 470 28.48 -18.61 45.93
CA GLY A 470 29.46 -17.59 46.38
C GLY A 470 30.03 -16.75 45.21
N THR A 471 29.88 -15.43 45.10
CA THR A 471 30.19 -14.25 45.97
C THR A 471 31.41 -13.46 45.46
N HIS A 472 31.17 -12.20 45.07
CA HIS A 472 32.06 -11.01 45.04
C HIS A 472 33.50 -11.06 44.47
N CYS A 473 33.73 -10.31 43.38
CA CYS A 473 34.61 -9.12 43.28
C CYS A 473 34.31 -8.40 41.92
N ARG A 474 34.02 -7.10 41.82
CA ARG A 474 34.84 -5.86 41.98
C ARG A 474 35.94 -5.68 40.91
N GLN A 475 35.78 -4.62 40.09
CA GLN A 475 36.81 -3.87 39.33
C GLN A 475 37.60 -4.65 38.25
N SER A 476 38.10 -4.11 37.14
CA SER A 476 37.96 -2.85 36.35
C SER A 476 38.87 -2.99 35.09
N ILE A 477 38.92 -2.03 34.14
CA ILE A 477 39.96 -1.89 33.06
C ILE A 477 39.82 -2.95 31.92
N ASN A 478 39.88 -2.73 30.60
CA ASN A 478 40.05 -1.60 29.65
C ASN A 478 39.12 -1.91 28.43
N CYS A 479 38.46 -1.00 27.71
CA CYS A 479 38.95 0.13 26.91
C CYS A 479 40.02 -0.21 25.84
N LEU A 480 39.57 -0.69 24.68
CA LEU A 480 40.17 -0.46 23.36
C LEU A 480 39.06 -0.49 22.29
#